data_AF-A0A940ULQ9-F1
#
_entry.id   AF-A0A940ULQ9-F1
#
_cell.length_a   1.000
_cell.length_b   1.000
_cell.length_c   1.000
_cell.angle_alpha   90.00
_cell.angle_beta   90.00
_cell.angle_gamma   90.00
#
_symmetry.space_group_name_H-M   'P 1'
#
loop_
_entity.id
_entity.type
_entity.pdbx_description
1 polymer ?
#
loop_
_entity_poly.entity_id
_entity_poly.type
_entity_poly.pdbx_seq_one_letter_code
_entity_poly.pdbx_strand_id
1 'polypeptide(L)' 'MKRRIGMICISLLVFLCLAFATQESQAAGKQELIGKVSINWNLVSHEGKLINYGPEYYDRYFLIMTFFPAAYTPV' A
#
# COMPACT_ATOMS: atom_id res chain seq x y z
N MET A 1 18.45 7.08 -45.61
CA MET A 1 18.02 5.79 -45.02
C MET A 1 18.43 5.60 -43.55
N LYS A 2 19.72 5.71 -43.18
CA LYS A 2 20.23 5.44 -41.81
C LYS A 2 19.53 6.22 -40.67
N ARG A 3 19.15 7.48 -40.90
CA ARG A 3 18.43 8.33 -39.91
C ARG A 3 17.01 7.83 -39.58
N ARG A 4 16.31 7.21 -40.54
CA ARG A 4 14.94 6.68 -40.33
C ARG A 4 14.97 5.39 -39.51
N ILE A 5 15.98 4.56 -39.72
CA ILE A 5 16.20 3.32 -38.96
C ILE A 5 16.48 3.64 -37.49
N GLY A 6 17.32 4.65 -37.21
CA GLY A 6 17.59 5.08 -35.83
C GLY A 6 16.34 5.55 -35.07
N MET A 7 15.47 6.33 -35.72
CA MET A 7 14.21 6.78 -35.10
C MET A 7 13.25 5.62 -34.83
N ILE A 8 13.18 4.62 -35.72
CA ILE A 8 12.35 3.43 -35.52
C ILE A 8 12.88 2.60 -34.34
N CYS A 9 14.20 2.43 -34.21
CA CYS A 9 14.80 1.74 -33.07
C CYS A 9 14.52 2.45 -31.75
N ILE A 10 14.60 3.79 -31.72
CA ILE A 10 14.29 4.58 -30.51
C ILE A 10 12.81 4.45 -30.16
N SER A 11 11.92 4.53 -31.15
CA SER A 11 10.48 4.36 -30.93
C SER A 11 10.15 2.96 -30.38
N LEU A 12 10.79 1.91 -30.90
CA LEU A 12 10.63 0.54 -30.41
C LEU A 12 11.15 0.39 -28.98
N LEU A 13 12.29 1.01 -28.66
CA LEU A 13 12.84 1.00 -27.31
C LEU A 13 11.90 1.67 -26.30
N VAL A 14 11.36 2.84 -26.66
CA VAL A 14 10.39 3.57 -25.82
C VAL A 14 9.13 2.72 -25.61
N PHE A 15 8.60 2.12 -26.68
CA PHE A 15 7.42 1.26 -26.60
C PHE A 15 7.65 0.03 -25.72
N LEU A 16 8.85 -0.56 -25.80
CA LEU A 16 9.27 -1.68 -24.95
C LEU A 16 9.35 -1.27 -23.48
N CYS A 17 9.96 -0.10 -23.18
CA CYS A 17 10.02 0.44 -21.82
C CYS A 17 8.64 0.70 -21.22
N LEU A 18 7.70 1.23 -22.03
CA LEU A 18 6.31 1.47 -21.60
C LEU A 18 5.55 0.15 -21.34
N ALA A 19 5.80 -0.90 -22.14
CA ALA A 19 5.19 -2.22 -21.93
C ALA A 19 5.67 -2.92 -20.64
N PHE A 20 6.91 -2.64 -20.20
CA PHE A 20 7.43 -3.14 -18.91
C PHE A 20 7.06 -2.24 -17.72
N ALA A 21 6.69 -0.98 -17.95
CA ALA A 21 6.28 -0.06 -16.88
C ALA A 21 4.90 -0.39 -16.30
N THR A 22 4.11 -1.27 -16.94
CA THR A 22 2.77 -1.66 -16.47
C THR A 22 2.76 -2.97 -15.65
N GLN A 23 3.87 -3.34 -15.01
CA GLN A 23 3.84 -4.38 -13.98
C GLN A 23 3.08 -3.88 -12.75
N GLU A 24 1.77 -4.10 -12.80
CA GLU A 24 0.87 -4.37 -11.69
C GLU A 24 1.14 -3.60 -10.39
N SER A 25 0.29 -2.60 -10.12
CA SER A 25 -0.20 -2.45 -8.76
C SER A 25 -0.89 -3.77 -8.40
N GLN A 26 -0.12 -4.69 -7.84
CA GLN A 26 -0.68 -5.83 -7.16
C GLN A 26 -1.51 -5.24 -6.04
N ALA A 27 -2.84 -5.22 -6.20
CA ALA A 27 -3.73 -5.22 -5.07
C ALA A 27 -3.22 -6.36 -4.19
N ALA A 28 -2.58 -6.00 -3.07
CA ALA A 28 -1.81 -6.91 -2.22
C ALA A 28 -2.59 -8.22 -2.13
N GLY A 29 -2.04 -9.26 -2.76
CA GLY A 29 -2.75 -10.52 -2.98
C GLY A 29 -3.40 -10.94 -1.67
N LYS A 30 -4.69 -11.33 -1.72
CA LYS A 30 -5.52 -11.66 -0.56
C LYS A 30 -4.76 -12.59 0.38
N GLN A 31 -3.99 -12.01 1.29
CA GLN A 31 -3.25 -12.75 2.27
C GLN A 31 -4.32 -13.28 3.21
N GLU A 32 -4.35 -14.59 3.41
CA GLU A 32 -5.27 -15.15 4.39
C GLU A 32 -4.81 -14.69 5.78
N LEU A 33 -5.47 -13.66 6.29
CA LEU A 33 -5.18 -13.02 7.58
C LEU A 33 -6.08 -13.56 8.69
N ILE A 34 -7.10 -14.35 8.36
CA ILE A 34 -8.03 -14.93 9.32
C ILE A 34 -7.27 -15.93 10.20
N GLY A 35 -7.45 -15.82 11.52
CA GLY A 35 -6.79 -16.68 12.51
C GLY A 35 -5.31 -16.36 12.76
N LYS A 36 -4.75 -15.33 12.11
CA LYS A 36 -3.39 -14.85 12.39
C LYS A 36 -3.40 -13.78 13.45
N VAL A 37 -2.41 -13.85 14.34
CA VAL A 37 -2.17 -12.81 15.34
C VAL A 37 -1.82 -11.52 14.61
N SER A 38 -2.56 -10.45 14.91
CA SER A 38 -2.23 -9.11 14.42
C SER A 38 -0.87 -8.66 14.96
N ILE A 39 -0.16 -7.85 14.19
CA ILE A 39 1.04 -7.17 14.69
C ILE A 39 0.68 -6.37 15.95
N ASN A 40 1.61 -6.33 16.90
CA ASN A 40 1.53 -5.42 18.02
C ASN A 40 2.00 -4.03 17.57
N TRP A 41 1.24 -3.00 17.90
CA TRP A 41 1.49 -1.62 17.46
C TRP A 41 1.22 -0.65 18.59
N ASN A 42 1.88 0.51 18.50
CA ASN A 42 1.71 1.61 19.43
C ASN A 42 1.13 2.81 18.67
N LEU A 43 0.12 3.45 19.24
CA LEU A 43 -0.56 4.59 18.64
C LEU A 43 -0.56 5.76 19.63
N VAL A 44 -0.25 6.96 19.16
CA VAL A 44 -0.43 8.17 19.97
C VAL A 44 -1.90 8.58 19.89
N SER A 45 -2.56 8.66 21.04
CA SER A 45 -3.94 9.13 21.13
C SER A 45 -4.01 10.65 20.99
N HIS A 46 -5.21 11.16 20.68
CA HIS A 46 -5.46 12.61 20.66
C HIS A 46 -5.17 13.28 22.02
N GLU A 47 -5.28 12.53 23.11
CA GLU A 47 -5.01 12.98 24.48
C GLU A 47 -3.52 12.95 24.84
N GLY A 48 -2.63 12.67 23.87
CA GLY A 48 -1.18 12.59 24.09
C GLY A 48 -0.74 11.33 24.85
N LYS A 49 -1.64 10.35 25.01
CA LYS A 49 -1.32 9.07 25.64
C LYS A 49 -0.83 8.08 24.58
N LEU A 50 0.24 7.36 24.88
CA LEU A 50 0.66 6.21 24.10
C LEU A 50 -0.24 5.01 24.39
N ILE A 51 -0.89 4.48 23.37
CA ILE A 51 -1.71 3.27 23.41
C ILE A 51 -0.87 2.12 22.90
N ASN A 52 -0.77 1.02 23.67
CA ASN A 52 -0.08 -0.19 23.25
C ASN A 52 -1.10 -1.32 23.03
N TYR A 53 -1.33 -1.72 21.78
CA TYR A 53 -2.40 -2.66 21.44
C TYR A 53 -2.27 -4.02 22.13
N GLY A 54 -1.09 -4.62 22.10
CA GLY A 54 -0.80 -5.94 22.65
C GLY A 54 -1.14 -6.06 24.14
N PRO A 55 -0.43 -5.35 25.04
CA PRO A 55 -0.65 -5.52 26.48
C PRO A 55 -2.01 -4.99 26.96
N GLU A 56 -2.55 -3.95 26.31
CA GLU A 56 -3.75 -3.25 26.80
C GLU A 56 -5.06 -3.77 26.19
N TYR A 57 -5.05 -4.33 24.97
CA TYR A 57 -6.28 -4.65 24.23
C TYR A 57 -6.34 -6.06 23.63
N TYR A 58 -5.20 -6.63 23.23
CA TYR A 58 -5.15 -7.97 22.65
C TYR A 58 -5.73 -9.02 23.61
N ASP A 59 -6.57 -9.92 23.10
CA ASP A 59 -7.36 -10.93 23.84
C ASP A 59 -8.34 -10.40 24.90
N ARG A 60 -8.47 -9.07 25.07
CA ARG A 60 -9.40 -8.44 26.03
C ARG A 60 -10.63 -7.85 25.36
N TYR A 61 -10.47 -7.32 24.14
CA TYR A 61 -11.53 -6.63 23.41
C TYR A 61 -11.50 -6.97 21.92
N PHE A 62 -12.66 -6.85 21.26
CA PHE A 62 -12.72 -6.85 19.80
C PHE A 62 -12.26 -5.48 19.28
N LEU A 63 -11.23 -5.49 18.43
CA LEU A 63 -10.74 -4.28 17.75
C LEU A 63 -11.37 -4.17 16.36
N ILE A 64 -11.99 -3.01 16.09
CA ILE A 64 -12.35 -2.58 14.74
C ILE A 64 -11.50 -1.35 14.43
N MET A 65 -10.65 -1.44 13.40
CA MET A 65 -9.77 -0.36 12.98
C MET A 65 -10.14 0.11 11.57
N THR A 66 -10.40 1.40 11.43
CA THR A 66 -10.82 2.03 10.18
C THR A 66 -9.87 3.16 9.80
N PHE A 67 -9.66 3.35 8.49
CA PHE A 67 -8.79 4.40 7.97
C PHE A 67 -9.57 5.30 7.03
N PHE A 68 -9.27 6.60 7.08
CA PHE A 68 -9.77 7.60 6.13
C PHE A 68 -8.56 8.28 5.45
N PRO A 69 -8.67 8.72 4.18
CA PRO A 69 -7.51 9.21 3.42
C PRO A 69 -6.85 10.45 4.03
N ALA A 70 -7.67 11.38 4.56
CA ALA A 70 -7.19 12.62 5.13
C ALA A 70 -8.20 13.20 6.12
N ALA A 71 -7.70 13.96 7.10
CA ALA A 71 -8.55 14.76 7.96
C ALA A 71 -9.20 15.90 7.15
N TYR A 72 -10.42 16.29 7.55
CA TYR A 72 -11.17 17.41 6.95
C TYR A 72 -11.50 17.28 5.45
N THR A 73 -11.49 16.07 4.89
CA THR A 73 -11.98 15.81 3.54
C THR A 73 -13.38 15.18 3.58
N PRO A 74 -14.30 15.58 2.69
CA PRO A 74 -15.58 14.88 2.55
C PRO A 74 -15.34 13.41 2.17
N VAL A 75 -16.26 12.55 2.63
CA VAL A 75 -16.27 11.11 2.31
C VAL A 75 -16.70 10.88 0.88
#